data_AF-A0A0Q2RJ92-F1
#
_entry.id   AF-A0A0Q2RJ92-F1
#
_cell.length_a   1.000
_cell.length_b   1.000
_cell.length_c   1.000
_cell.angle_alpha   90.00
_cell.angle_beta   90.00
_cell.angle_gamma   90.00
#
_symmetry.space_group_name_H-M   'P 1'
#
loop_
_entity.id
_entity.type
_entity.pdbx_description
1 polymer ?
#
loop_
_entity_poly.entity_id
_entity_poly.type
_entity_poly.pdbx_seq_one_letter_code
_entity_poly.pdbx_strand_id
1 'polypeptide(L)'
;MLVDWSKRADYIGERHGISPVWADAAVNDRHAVWQAPDPASRSGLSVRVIGYSPAARAVLTVILISADADPDERPDGDWWGSNAWVSNQQDKSLYSEEQQE
;
A
#
# COMPACT_ATOMS: atom_id res chain seq x y z
N MET A 1 8.10 -8.19 0.34
CA MET A 1 6.71 -8.65 0.42
C MET A 1 6.13 -8.66 -0.97
N LEU A 2 5.37 -9.72 -1.29
CA LEU A 2 4.68 -9.87 -2.57
C LEU A 2 3.22 -9.43 -2.40
N VAL A 3 2.73 -8.60 -3.33
CA VAL A 3 1.36 -8.09 -3.35
C VAL A 3 0.67 -8.55 -4.63
N ASP A 4 -0.46 -9.22 -4.47
CA ASP A 4 -1.31 -9.64 -5.58
C ASP A 4 -2.26 -8.50 -5.97
N TRP A 5 -2.04 -7.94 -7.16
CA TRP A 5 -2.85 -6.87 -7.75
C TRP A 5 -3.85 -7.37 -8.79
N SER A 6 -3.99 -8.69 -9.00
CA SER A 6 -4.82 -9.27 -10.06
C SER A 6 -6.27 -8.78 -10.06
N LYS A 7 -6.79 -8.34 -8.91
CA LYS A 7 -8.15 -7.81 -8.76
C LYS A 7 -8.29 -6.30 -8.92
N ARG A 8 -7.20 -5.53 -8.77
CA ARG A 8 -7.25 -4.06 -8.59
C ARG A 8 -6.27 -3.28 -9.44
N ALA A 9 -5.40 -3.94 -10.20
CA ALA A 9 -4.40 -3.30 -11.05
C ALA A 9 -5.02 -2.24 -11.99
N ASP A 10 -6.05 -2.63 -12.75
CA ASP A 10 -6.72 -1.70 -13.68
C ASP A 10 -7.37 -0.52 -12.94
N TYR A 11 -8.01 -0.80 -11.80
CA TYR A 11 -8.66 0.23 -10.99
C TYR A 11 -7.68 1.31 -10.53
N ILE A 12 -6.54 0.94 -9.94
CA ILE A 12 -5.56 1.93 -9.45
C ILE A 12 -4.87 2.67 -10.61
N GLY A 13 -4.68 1.99 -11.74
CA GLY A 13 -4.14 2.59 -12.96
C GLY A 13 -5.07 3.67 -13.52
N GLU A 14 -6.34 3.33 -13.74
CA GLU A 14 -7.34 4.24 -14.32
C GLU A 14 -7.73 5.37 -13.35
N ARG A 15 -7.93 5.06 -12.07
CA ARG A 15 -8.48 6.00 -11.09
C ARG A 15 -7.43 6.94 -10.51
N HIS A 16 -6.20 6.47 -10.35
CA HIS A 16 -5.13 7.17 -9.63
C HIS A 16 -3.85 7.34 -10.45
N GLY A 17 -3.75 6.75 -11.65
CA GLY A 17 -2.54 6.79 -12.45
C GLY A 17 -1.37 6.03 -11.82
N ILE A 18 -1.67 5.04 -10.96
CA ILE A 18 -0.65 4.27 -10.24
C ILE A 18 -0.47 2.90 -10.90
N SER A 19 0.78 2.59 -11.24
CA SER A 19 1.18 1.23 -11.64
C SER A 19 1.33 0.33 -10.41
N PRO A 20 0.89 -0.96 -10.47
CA PRO A 20 1.16 -1.95 -9.43
C PRO A 20 2.63 -2.01 -9.02
N VAL A 21 3.57 -1.95 -9.98
CA VAL A 21 5.02 -1.98 -9.71
C VAL A 21 5.48 -0.79 -8.85
N TRP A 22 4.82 0.36 -9.00
CA TRP A 22 5.13 1.52 -8.17
C TRP A 22 4.62 1.35 -6.74
N ALA A 23 3.42 0.79 -6.59
CA ALA A 23 2.86 0.46 -5.28
C ALA A 23 3.70 -0.62 -4.57
N ASP A 24 4.14 -1.65 -5.30
CA ASP A 24 5.05 -2.68 -4.76
C ASP A 24 6.35 -2.09 -4.26
N ALA A 25 6.93 -1.14 -5.00
CA ALA A 25 8.13 -0.44 -4.56
C ALA A 25 7.91 0.35 -3.27
N ALA A 26 6.75 1.00 -3.10
CA ALA A 26 6.40 1.71 -1.87
C ALA A 26 6.18 0.73 -0.69
N VAL A 27 5.57 -0.43 -0.93
CA VAL A 27 5.38 -1.47 0.10
C VAL A 27 6.71 -2.08 0.55
N ASN A 28 7.67 -2.19 -0.37
CA ASN A 28 9.00 -2.75 -0.11
C ASN A 28 10.04 -1.68 0.25
N ASP A 29 9.62 -0.44 0.46
CA ASP A 29 10.51 0.59 0.97
C ASP A 29 10.95 0.22 2.39
N ARG A 30 12.25 0.30 2.63
CA ARG A 30 12.87 -0.06 3.92
C ARG A 30 12.35 0.79 5.08
N HIS A 31 11.82 1.96 4.75
CA HIS A 31 11.31 2.95 5.70
C HIS A 31 9.81 3.18 5.54
N ALA A 32 9.11 2.22 4.93
CA ALA A 32 7.67 2.31 4.82
C ALA A 32 7.02 2.36 6.21
N VAL A 33 6.07 3.27 6.40
CA VAL A 33 5.26 3.34 7.62
C VAL A 33 4.10 2.37 7.48
N TRP A 34 3.99 1.43 8.42
CA TRP A 34 2.93 0.44 8.48
C TRP A 34 1.91 0.78 9.56
N GLN A 35 0.69 1.10 9.14
CA GLN A 35 -0.44 1.29 10.04
C GLN A 35 -1.35 0.07 9.94
N ALA A 36 -1.23 -0.82 10.92
CA ALA A 36 -1.98 -2.05 11.05
C ALA A 36 -2.76 -2.05 12.38
N PRO A 37 -4.10 -1.88 12.36
CA PRO A 37 -4.95 -1.71 11.18
C PRO A 37 -4.82 -0.31 10.53
N ASP A 38 -5.29 -0.18 9.28
CA ASP A 38 -5.47 1.11 8.62
C ASP A 38 -6.40 1.99 9.46
N PRO A 39 -5.98 3.20 9.88
CA PRO A 39 -6.78 4.07 10.76
C PRO A 39 -8.13 4.48 10.16
N ALA A 40 -8.27 4.45 8.84
CA ALA A 40 -9.54 4.74 8.16
C ALA A 40 -10.43 3.50 7.97
N SER A 41 -9.93 2.30 8.30
CA SER A 41 -10.66 1.05 8.12
C SER A 41 -11.76 0.88 9.17
N ARG A 42 -13.00 0.71 8.71
CA ARG A 42 -14.14 0.42 9.61
C ARG A 42 -14.18 -1.04 10.08
N SER A 43 -13.68 -1.96 9.27
CA SER A 43 -13.65 -3.40 9.60
C SER A 43 -12.37 -3.80 10.35
N GLY A 44 -11.31 -2.98 10.27
CA GLY A 44 -10.00 -3.29 10.85
C GLY A 44 -9.20 -4.34 10.07
N LEU A 45 -9.70 -4.78 8.90
CA LEU A 45 -9.09 -5.87 8.11
C LEU A 45 -8.01 -5.38 7.12
N SER A 46 -7.95 -4.08 6.87
CA SER A 46 -6.96 -3.50 5.96
C SER A 46 -5.78 -2.92 6.73
N VAL A 47 -4.64 -2.85 6.04
CA VAL A 47 -3.40 -2.22 6.49
C VAL A 47 -3.07 -1.09 5.54
N ARG A 48 -2.63 0.06 6.07
CA ARG A 48 -2.11 1.17 5.26
C ARG A 48 -0.59 1.16 5.32
N VAL A 49 0.02 1.21 4.15
CA VAL A 49 1.46 1.35 3.98
C VAL A 49 1.74 2.69 3.32
N ILE A 50 2.66 3.47 3.87
CA ILE A 50 3.10 4.73 3.29
C ILE A 50 4.59 4.61 3.01
N GLY A 51 4.99 4.62 1.74
CA GLY A 51 6.38 4.40 1.35
C GLY A 51 6.76 5.11 0.06
N TYR A 52 8.06 5.27 -0.17
CA TYR A 52 8.58 5.91 -1.37
C TYR A 52 8.71 4.93 -2.52
N SER A 53 8.20 5.34 -3.68
CA SER A 53 8.38 4.63 -4.94
C SER A 53 9.37 5.39 -5.83
N PRO A 54 10.58 4.84 -6.09
CA PRO A 54 11.58 5.52 -6.92
C PRO A 54 11.11 5.76 -8.36
N ALA A 55 10.37 4.81 -8.93
CA ALA A 55 9.86 4.90 -10.29
C ALA A 55 8.73 5.94 -10.43
N ALA A 56 7.86 6.06 -9.42
CA ALA A 56 6.87 7.13 -9.36
C ALA A 56 7.46 8.48 -8.91
N ARG A 57 8.67 8.47 -8.35
CA ARG A 57 9.34 9.61 -7.69
C ARG A 57 8.45 10.28 -6.64
N ALA A 58 7.64 9.49 -5.93
CA ALA A 58 6.63 9.96 -5.00
C ALA A 58 6.48 9.02 -3.81
N VAL A 59 6.08 9.60 -2.68
CA VAL A 59 5.54 8.82 -1.55
C VAL A 59 4.12 8.41 -1.92
N LEU A 60 3.84 7.12 -1.82
CA LEU A 60 2.55 6.51 -2.13
C LEU A 60 1.93 5.95 -0.85
N THR A 61 0.62 6.08 -0.77
CA THR A 61 -0.21 5.39 0.21
C THR A 61 -0.82 4.17 -0.46
N VAL A 62 -0.62 3.00 0.12
CA VAL A 62 -1.06 1.69 -0.39
C VAL A 62 -1.93 1.02 0.65
N ILE A 63 -3.09 0.51 0.25
CA ILE A 63 -3.99 -0.24 1.11
C ILE A 63 -3.88 -1.72 0.77
N LEU A 64 -3.53 -2.52 1.77
CA LEU A 64 -3.36 -3.96 1.68
C LEU A 64 -4.40 -4.68 2.52
N ILE A 65 -4.70 -5.92 2.15
CA ILE A 65 -5.50 -6.86 2.94
C ILE A 65 -4.66 -8.14 3.10
N SER A 66 -4.53 -8.63 4.33
CA SER A 66 -3.72 -9.82 4.63
C SER A 66 -4.27 -11.06 3.93
N ALA A 67 -3.40 -11.96 3.50
CA ALA A 67 -3.77 -13.29 3.01
C ALA A 67 -4.61 -14.10 4.01
N ASP A 68 -4.49 -13.81 5.32
CA ASP A 68 -5.25 -14.48 6.38
C ASP A 68 -6.65 -13.86 6.61
N ALA A 69 -6.99 -12.77 5.91
CA ALA A 69 -8.28 -12.10 6.07
C ALA A 69 -9.45 -12.92 5.48
N ASP A 70 -9.18 -13.73 4.44
CA ASP A 70 -10.14 -14.67 3.85
C ASP A 70 -9.43 -16.02 3.61
N PRO A 71 -9.72 -17.06 4.41
CA PRO A 71 -9.06 -18.35 4.27
C PRO A 71 -9.45 -19.09 2.99
N ASP A 72 -10.61 -18.77 2.40
CA ASP A 72 -11.12 -19.43 1.20
C ASP A 72 -10.55 -18.82 -0.08
N GLU A 73 -10.02 -17.59 -0.01
CA GLU A 73 -9.46 -16.88 -1.15
C GLU A 73 -8.15 -16.14 -0.82
N ARG A 74 -7.02 -16.77 -1.18
CA ARG A 74 -5.67 -16.27 -0.89
C ARG A 74 -5.03 -15.58 -2.11
N PRO A 75 -4.24 -14.51 -1.89
CA PRO A 75 -3.45 -13.88 -2.95
C PRO A 75 -2.28 -14.76 -3.36
N ASP A 76 -1.73 -14.52 -4.54
CA ASP A 76 -0.37 -14.94 -4.86
C ASP A 76 0.62 -14.04 -4.08
N GLY A 77 1.00 -14.48 -2.87
CA GLY A 77 1.90 -13.76 -1.98
C GLY A 77 1.34 -13.53 -0.58
N ASP A 78 1.81 -12.47 0.08
CA ASP A 78 1.48 -12.17 1.48
C ASP A 78 0.23 -11.28 1.61
N TRP A 79 -0.09 -10.52 0.54
CA TRP A 79 -1.07 -9.44 0.58
C TRP A 79 -1.91 -9.38 -0.70
N TRP A 80 -3.20 -9.07 -0.53
CA TRP A 80 -4.02 -8.50 -1.60
C TRP A 80 -3.78 -6.99 -1.70
N GLY A 81 -3.54 -6.49 -2.91
CA GLY A 81 -3.54 -5.07 -3.22
C GLY A 81 -4.98 -4.53 -3.36
N SER A 82 -5.39 -3.64 -2.46
CA SER A 82 -6.76 -3.09 -2.44
C SER A 82 -6.86 -1.75 -3.17
N ASN A 83 -5.95 -0.82 -2.89
CA ASN A 83 -5.92 0.51 -3.51
C ASN A 83 -4.53 1.17 -3.36
N ALA A 84 -4.21 2.16 -4.18
CA ALA A 84 -2.98 2.95 -4.07
C ALA A 84 -3.14 4.36 -4.68
N TRP A 85 -2.51 5.36 -4.07
CA TRP A 85 -2.50 6.74 -4.56
C TRP A 85 -1.26 7.51 -4.07
N VAL A 86 -0.97 8.67 -4.68
CA VAL A 86 0.07 9.59 -4.19
C VAL A 86 -0.33 10.16 -2.83
N SER A 87 0.53 10.00 -1.82
CA SER A 87 0.26 10.40 -0.45
C SER A 87 -0.08 11.90 -0.31
N ASN A 88 -0.99 12.19 0.61
CA ASN A 88 -1.31 13.56 1.00
C ASN A 88 -0.21 14.14 1.92
N GLN A 89 -0.37 15.39 2.37
CA GLN A 89 0.63 16.04 3.22
C GLN A 89 0.81 15.36 4.57
N GLN A 90 -0.27 14.84 5.17
CA GLN A 90 -0.22 14.17 6.46
C GLN A 90 0.57 12.86 6.38
N ASP A 91 0.25 12.01 5.40
CA ASP A 91 0.96 10.74 5.16
C ASP A 91 2.44 11.00 4.82
N LYS A 92 2.74 12.04 4.04
CA LYS A 92 4.13 12.46 3.75
C LYS A 92 4.89 12.91 5.01
N SER A 93 4.23 13.62 5.93
CA SER A 93 4.86 14.01 7.19
C SER A 93 5.19 12.78 8.04
N LEU A 94 4.24 11.84 8.17
CA LEU A 94 4.47 10.58 8.89
C LEU A 94 5.65 9.80 8.30
N TYR A 95 5.70 9.64 6.97
CA TYR A 95 6.82 8.98 6.31
C TYR A 95 8.17 9.71 6.55
N SER A 96 8.15 11.04 6.59
CA SER A 96 9.37 11.85 6.81
C SER A 96 9.87 11.78 8.25
N GLU A 97 8.98 11.58 9.22
CA GLU A 97 9.33 11.34 10.62
C GLU A 97 10.02 9.98 10.77
N GLU A 98 9.48 8.93 10.15
CA GLU A 98 10.09 7.58 10.12
C GLU A 98 11.51 7.58 9.52
N GLN A 99 11.79 8.40 8.50
CA GLN A 99 13.15 8.49 7.92
C GLN A 99 14.23 8.97 8.91
N GLN A 100 13.83 9.66 9.99
CA GLN A 100 14.74 10.33 10.91
C GLN A 100 15.11 9.47 12.12
N GLU A 101 14.46 8.33 12.31
CA GLU A 101 14.76 7.32 13.33
C GLU A 101 15.80 6.29 12.83
#